data_AF-A0A519E1T4-F1
#
_entry.id   AF-A0A519E1T4-F1
#
_cell.length_a   1.000
_cell.length_b   1.000
_cell.length_c   1.000
_cell.angle_alpha   90.00
_cell.angle_beta   90.00
_cell.angle_gamma   90.00
#
_symmetry.space_group_name_H-M   'P 1'
#
loop_
_entity.id
_entity.type
_entity.pdbx_description
1 polymer ?
#
loop_
_entity_poly.entity_id
_entity_poly.type
_entity_poly.pdbx_seq_one_letter_code
_entity_poly.pdbx_strand_id
1 'polypeptide(L)' 'MSQIDIQLVTHLPTQIRALEKEAVREGFRFLTRLIDEWNSGANRFDAPGECLMAAYRNQQLIG' A
#
# COMPACT_ATOMS: atom_id res chain seq x y z
N MET A 1 -6.13 -15.66 -17.81
CA MET A 1 -5.28 -14.63 -17.16
C MET A 1 -6.15 -13.96 -16.10
N SER A 2 -5.72 -13.94 -14.82
CA SER A 2 -6.46 -13.20 -13.80
C SER A 2 -6.18 -11.71 -13.96
N GLN A 3 -7.24 -10.92 -14.05
CA GLN A 3 -7.18 -9.47 -14.19
C GLN A 3 -6.56 -8.84 -12.94
N ILE A 4 -5.75 -7.81 -13.15
CA ILE A 4 -5.24 -6.96 -12.08
C ILE A 4 -6.04 -5.67 -12.10
N ASP A 5 -6.61 -5.31 -10.96
CA ASP A 5 -7.35 -4.07 -10.77
C ASP A 5 -6.49 -3.09 -9.99
N ILE A 6 -6.26 -1.90 -10.56
CA ILE A 6 -5.53 -0.82 -9.88
C ILE A 6 -6.56 0.16 -9.31
N GLN A 7 -6.47 0.42 -8.02
CA GLN A 7 -7.41 1.27 -7.30
C GLN A 7 -6.69 2.40 -6.57
N LEU A 8 -7.28 3.60 -6.57
CA LEU A 8 -6.83 4.73 -5.77
C LEU A 8 -7.03 4.40 -4.28
N VAL A 9 -5.99 4.60 -3.48
CA VAL A 9 -6.02 4.41 -2.02
C VAL A 9 -6.51 5.68 -1.36
N THR A 10 -7.76 5.68 -0.89
CA THR A 10 -8.30 6.72 0.00
C THR A 10 -8.18 6.33 1.48
N HIS A 11 -8.10 5.03 1.75
CA HIS A 11 -7.91 4.44 3.07
C HIS A 11 -6.96 3.26 2.93
N LEU A 12 -5.99 3.16 3.84
CA LEU A 12 -4.97 2.12 3.75
C LEU A 12 -5.61 0.72 3.91
N PRO A 13 -5.44 -0.19 2.94
CA PRO A 13 -6.04 -1.51 3.02
C PRO A 13 -5.46 -2.29 4.20
N THR A 14 -6.30 -2.98 4.97
CA THR A 14 -5.84 -3.80 6.11
C THR A 14 -4.83 -4.89 5.70
N GLN A 15 -4.95 -5.38 4.46
CA GLN A 15 -4.05 -6.36 3.84
C GLN A 15 -2.61 -5.85 3.65
N ILE A 16 -2.35 -4.54 3.72
CA ILE A 16 -0.99 -3.98 3.55
C ILE A 16 -0.01 -4.50 4.61
N ARG A 17 -0.51 -4.87 5.80
CA ARG A 17 0.30 -5.48 6.87
C ARG A 17 0.84 -6.86 6.49
N ALA A 18 0.17 -7.58 5.60
CA ALA A 18 0.68 -8.84 5.08
C ALA A 18 1.87 -8.59 4.15
N LEU A 19 1.73 -7.64 3.22
CA LEU A 19 2.81 -7.22 2.33
C LEU A 19 4.00 -6.63 3.11
N GLU A 20 3.74 -5.84 4.15
CA GLU A 20 4.79 -5.32 5.03
C GLU A 20 5.62 -6.44 5.65
N LYS A 21 4.97 -7.48 6.18
CA LYS A 21 5.67 -8.62 6.79
C LYS A 21 6.53 -9.37 5.79
N GLU A 22 6.06 -9.54 4.56
CA GLU A 22 6.82 -10.16 3.48
C GLU A 22 8.02 -9.30 3.09
N ALA A 23 7.81 -8.01 2.84
CA ALA A 23 8.87 -7.05 2.52
C ALA A 23 9.94 -6.98 3.62
N VAL A 24 9.55 -6.96 4.89
CA VAL A 24 10.48 -6.93 6.03
C VAL A 24 11.31 -8.22 6.10
N ARG A 25 10.72 -9.39 5.80
CA ARG A 25 11.46 -10.65 5.71
C ARG A 25 12.52 -10.63 4.61
N GLU A 26 12.25 -9.89 3.54
CA GLU A 26 13.19 -9.67 2.44
C GLU A 26 14.18 -8.51 2.70
N GLY A 27 14.09 -7.85 3.87
CA GLY A 27 14.97 -6.75 4.26
C GLY A 27 14.50 -5.37 3.81
N PHE A 28 13.32 -5.26 3.20
CA PHE A 28 12.73 -4.00 2.78
C PHE A 28 11.87 -3.37 3.87
N ARG A 29 12.00 -2.04 4.05
CA ARG A 29 11.26 -1.27 5.06
C ARG A 29 10.37 -0.17 4.49
N PHE A 30 10.22 -0.10 3.17
CA PHE A 30 9.44 0.95 2.51
C PHE A 30 7.96 0.88 2.90
N LEU A 31 7.38 -0.31 3.05
CA LEU A 31 5.99 -0.47 3.52
C LEU A 31 5.83 -0.08 4.99
N THR A 32 6.78 -0.45 5.87
CA THR A 32 6.75 0.01 7.27
C THR A 32 6.72 1.54 7.34
N ARG A 33 7.63 2.19 6.60
CA ARG A 33 7.68 3.65 6.52
C ARG A 33 6.39 4.24 5.95
N LEU A 34 5.87 3.70 4.85
CA LEU A 34 4.62 4.14 4.24
C LEU A 34 3.48 4.08 5.25
N ILE A 35 3.36 2.98 5.99
CA ILE A 35 2.28 2.80 6.95
C ILE A 35 2.44 3.73 8.16
N ASP A 36 3.66 3.94 8.65
CA ASP A 36 3.93 4.87 9.76
C ASP A 36 3.65 6.32 9.37
N GLU A 37 4.09 6.73 8.17
CA GLU A 37 3.76 8.04 7.60
C GLU A 37 2.24 8.17 7.40
N TRP A 38 1.58 7.12 6.87
CA TRP A 38 0.12 7.04 6.72
C TRP A 38 -0.65 6.99 8.05
N ASN A 39 -0.05 6.62 9.17
CA ASN A 39 -0.76 6.68 10.46
C ASN A 39 -0.54 8.04 11.14
N SER A 40 0.68 8.59 11.06
CA SER A 40 1.06 9.83 11.73
C SER A 40 0.46 11.10 11.12
N GLY A 41 0.22 11.11 9.82
CA GLY A 41 -0.23 12.31 9.08
C GLY A 41 0.83 12.85 8.14
N ALA A 42 2.08 12.37 8.28
CA ALA A 42 3.23 12.94 7.60
C ALA A 42 3.14 12.85 6.07
N ASN A 43 2.56 11.75 5.56
CA ASN A 43 2.31 11.58 4.14
C ASN A 43 1.02 10.77 3.94
N ARG A 44 0.08 11.32 3.16
CA ARG A 44 -1.15 10.64 2.71
C ARG A 44 -1.26 10.59 1.19
N PHE A 45 -0.25 11.11 0.49
CA PHE A 45 -0.28 11.28 -0.96
C PHE A 45 -1.54 12.03 -1.42
N ASP A 46 -1.95 13.04 -0.65
CA ASP A 46 -3.15 13.86 -0.87
C ASP A 46 -2.83 15.30 -1.29
N ALA A 47 -1.54 15.63 -1.48
CA ALA A 47 -1.12 16.90 -2.05
C ALA A 47 -1.38 16.94 -3.57
N PRO A 48 -1.46 18.14 -4.18
CA PRO A 48 -1.68 18.27 -5.63
C PRO A 48 -0.63 17.51 -6.45
N GLY A 49 -1.10 16.53 -7.24
CA GLY A 49 -0.24 15.69 -8.11
C GLY A 49 0.26 14.40 -7.47
N GLU A 50 -0.04 14.16 -6.19
CA GLU A 50 0.26 12.91 -5.50
C GLU A 50 -0.92 11.95 -5.54
N CYS A 51 -0.62 10.64 -5.52
CA CYS A 51 -1.60 9.61 -5.22
C CYS A 51 -0.90 8.33 -4.77
N LEU A 52 -1.58 7.54 -3.95
CA LEU A 52 -1.21 6.17 -3.64
C LEU A 52 -2.19 5.23 -4.35
N MET A 53 -1.67 4.20 -5.01
CA MET A 53 -2.47 3.20 -5.71
C MET A 53 -2.18 1.81 -5.15
N ALA A 54 -3.16 0.92 -5.25
CA ALA A 54 -3.09 -0.47 -4.82
C ALA A 54 -3.50 -1.39 -5.97
N ALA A 55 -2.74 -2.47 -6.16
CA ALA A 55 -3.00 -3.51 -7.13
C ALA A 55 -3.69 -4.70 -6.47
N TYR A 56 -4.80 -5.13 -7.05
CA TYR A 56 -5.59 -6.26 -6.58
C TYR A 56 -5.67 -7.34 -7.63
N ARG A 57 -5.67 -8.59 -7.16
CA ARG A 57 -5.97 -9.77 -7.97
C ARG A 57 -6.90 -10.67 -7.20
N ASN A 58 -8.08 -10.95 -7.73
CA ASN A 58 -9.12 -11.73 -7.02
C ASN A 58 -9.39 -11.18 -5.61
N GLN A 59 -9.53 -9.85 -5.46
CA GLN A 59 -9.74 -9.15 -4.18
C GLN A 59 -8.58 -9.24 -3.17
N GLN A 60 -7.45 -9.83 -3.54
CA GLN A 60 -6.24 -9.84 -2.74
C GLN A 60 -5.32 -8.72 -3.18
N LEU A 61 -4.87 -7.90 -2.23
CA LEU A 61 -3.82 -6.90 -2.41
C LEU A 61 -2.50 -7.62 -2.75
N ILE A 62 -1.90 -7.24 -3.86
CA ILE A 62 -0.66 -7.81 -4.39
C ILE A 62 0.44 -6.76 -4.62
N GLY A 63 0.13 -5.47 -4.47
CA GLY A 63 1.07 -4.37 -4.64
C GLY A 63 0.46 -3.02 -4.36
#